data_AF-A0A2D8JBC1-F1
#
_entry.id   AF-A0A2D8JBC1-F1
#
_cell.length_a   1.000
_cell.length_b   1.000
_cell.length_c   1.000
_cell.angle_alpha   90.00
_cell.angle_beta   90.00
_cell.angle_gamma   90.00
#
_symmetry.space_group_name_H-M   'P 1'
#
loop_
_entity.id
_entity.type
_entity.pdbx_description
1 polymer ?
#
loop_
_entity_poly.entity_id
_entity_poly.type
_entity_poly.pdbx_seq_one_letter_code
_entity_poly.pdbx_strand_id
1 'polypeptide(L)'
;MVIIAKIFVFIGAILVLVYTIPINYRKDNLRNTNGWKIYVVVFTWVLLTVGVPLSINLMNYGTLLFYLLFIQGTYIFVSIIAFDIRDLKIDNPKLKTIPQQLGVIRSKLLGSNLLILLILITLYKFGFNTPFSVSALLCFVTLLILLNLVNSKSSKYFTNFWIESLPIFWAINFYLFSYF
;
A
#
# COMPACT_ATOMS: atom_id res chain seq x y z
N MET A 1 12.53 22.55 -6.05
CA MET A 1 12.16 21.30 -6.76
C MET A 1 12.96 20.11 -6.24
N VAL A 2 14.27 20.03 -6.52
CA VAL A 2 15.17 19.02 -5.88
C VAL A 2 15.16 19.11 -4.35
N ILE A 3 15.00 20.31 -3.79
CA ILE A 3 14.88 20.52 -2.34
C ILE A 3 13.64 19.82 -1.77
N ILE A 4 12.49 19.85 -2.46
CA ILE A 4 11.25 19.22 -2.00
C ILE A 4 11.39 17.70 -2.07
N ALA A 5 11.98 17.18 -3.14
CA ALA A 5 12.32 15.76 -3.25
C ALA A 5 13.25 15.31 -2.10
N LYS A 6 14.28 16.09 -1.79
CA LYS A 6 15.18 15.85 -0.65
C LYS A 6 14.44 15.86 0.69
N ILE A 7 13.47 16.76 0.87
CA ILE A 7 12.62 16.80 2.06
C ILE A 7 11.79 15.51 2.18
N PHE A 8 11.15 15.05 1.09
CA PHE A 8 10.41 13.79 1.09
C PHE A 8 11.30 12.58 1.45
N VAL A 9 12.49 12.49 0.85
CA VAL A 9 13.47 11.43 1.17
C VAL A 9 13.91 11.52 2.63
N PHE A 10 14.21 12.72 3.13
CA PHE A 10 14.64 12.93 4.51
C PHE A 10 13.56 12.55 5.52
N ILE A 11 12.30 12.96 5.29
CA ILE A 11 11.15 12.57 6.12
C ILE A 11 10.96 11.05 6.08
N GLY A 12 11.03 10.44 4.89
CA GLY A 12 10.97 8.98 4.74
C GLY A 12 12.05 8.25 5.54
N ALA A 13 13.29 8.74 5.47
CA ALA A 13 14.41 8.17 6.23
C ALA A 13 14.20 8.27 7.75
N ILE A 14 13.74 9.42 8.25
CA ILE A 14 13.39 9.59 9.66
C ILE A 14 12.29 8.62 10.07
N LEU A 15 11.24 8.48 9.26
CA LEU A 15 10.14 7.56 9.56
C LEU A 15 10.63 6.12 9.67
N VAL A 16 11.52 5.67 8.78
CA VAL A 16 12.12 4.32 8.84
C VAL A 16 12.96 4.15 10.11
N LEU A 17 13.75 5.15 10.48
CA LEU A 17 14.55 5.11 11.71
C LEU A 17 13.65 5.01 12.94
N VAL A 18 12.62 5.84 13.04
CA VAL A 18 11.67 5.81 14.16
C VAL A 18 10.81 4.53 14.15
N TYR A 19 10.54 3.98 12.96
CA TYR A 19 9.86 2.71 12.79
C TYR A 19 10.66 1.54 13.38
N THR A 20 11.96 1.53 13.15
CA THR A 20 12.85 0.40 13.47
C THR A 20 13.50 0.52 14.85
N ILE A 21 13.96 1.71 15.23
CA ILE A 21 14.73 1.96 16.43
C ILE A 21 13.79 2.42 17.56
N PRO A 22 13.78 1.76 18.72
CA PRO A 22 13.00 2.22 19.86
C PRO A 22 13.55 3.55 20.38
N ILE A 23 12.70 4.57 20.45
CA ILE A 23 13.06 5.91 20.94
C ILE A 23 13.43 5.87 22.44
N ASN A 24 12.98 4.85 23.17
CA ASN A 24 13.28 4.68 24.59
C ASN A 24 13.40 3.19 24.93
N TYR A 25 14.38 2.80 25.75
CA TYR A 25 14.64 1.40 26.13
C TYR A 25 13.46 0.69 26.80
N ARG A 26 12.50 1.45 27.35
CA ARG A 26 11.28 0.92 28.00
C ARG A 26 10.07 0.82 27.08
N LYS A 27 10.13 1.33 25.86
CA LYS A 27 9.01 1.35 24.90
C LYS A 27 9.37 0.53 23.67
N ASP A 28 8.42 -0.28 23.21
CA ASP A 28 8.53 -0.96 21.93
C ASP A 28 8.70 0.06 20.79
N ASN A 29 9.45 -0.30 19.75
CA ASN A 29 9.57 0.49 18.53
C ASN A 29 8.21 0.60 17.80
N LEU A 30 8.02 1.59 16.93
CA LEU A 30 6.72 1.76 16.24
C LEU A 30 6.33 0.51 15.44
N ARG A 31 7.30 -0.27 14.95
CA ARG A 31 7.09 -1.59 14.34
C ARG A 31 6.30 -2.57 15.22
N ASN A 32 6.55 -2.57 16.53
CA ASN A 32 5.94 -3.49 17.49
C ASN A 32 4.80 -2.83 18.29
N THR A 33 4.47 -1.56 18.01
CA THR A 33 3.36 -0.87 18.67
C THR A 33 1.99 -1.18 18.05
N ASN A 34 1.00 -1.32 18.93
CA ASN A 34 -0.42 -1.61 18.65
C ASN A 34 -0.99 -0.91 17.39
N GLY A 35 -1.08 -1.62 16.27
CA GLY A 35 -1.80 -1.21 15.06
C GLY A 35 -1.16 -0.06 14.27
N TRP A 36 -0.17 0.65 14.81
CA TRP A 36 0.48 1.78 14.15
C TRP A 36 1.37 1.38 12.98
N LYS A 37 1.86 0.13 12.99
CA LYS A 37 2.74 -0.44 11.97
C LYS A 37 2.27 -0.14 10.55
N ILE A 38 0.99 -0.41 10.25
CA ILE A 38 0.46 -0.27 8.88
C ILE A 38 0.49 1.18 8.39
N TYR A 39 0.15 2.15 9.24
CA TYR A 39 0.09 3.56 8.86
C TYR A 39 1.47 4.13 8.58
N VAL A 40 2.47 3.78 9.40
CA VAL A 40 3.85 4.22 9.21
C VAL A 40 4.42 3.66 7.90
N VAL A 41 4.17 2.38 7.63
CA VAL A 41 4.62 1.72 6.39
C VAL A 41 3.96 2.37 5.17
N VAL A 42 2.63 2.51 5.15
CA VAL A 42 1.90 3.14 4.04
C VAL A 42 2.39 4.56 3.79
N PHE A 43 2.51 5.37 4.84
CA PHE A 43 2.95 6.75 4.71
C PHE A 43 4.36 6.85 4.12
N THR A 44 5.29 6.05 4.63
CA THR A 44 6.67 6.02 4.14
C THR A 44 6.73 5.65 2.65
N TRP A 45 6.00 4.60 2.24
CA TRP A 45 5.99 4.17 0.85
C TRP A 45 5.40 5.20 -0.09
N VAL A 46 4.30 5.85 0.30
CA VAL A 46 3.63 6.84 -0.54
C VAL A 46 4.48 8.11 -0.70
N LEU A 47 5.18 8.55 0.36
CA LEU A 47 6.14 9.66 0.25
C LEU A 47 7.23 9.36 -0.78
N LEU A 48 7.75 8.13 -0.80
CA LEU A 48 8.84 7.74 -1.69
C LEU A 48 8.37 7.44 -3.13
N THR A 49 7.26 6.74 -3.30
CA THR A 49 6.79 6.27 -4.61
C THR A 49 5.97 7.30 -5.38
N VAL A 50 5.32 8.23 -4.67
CA VAL A 50 4.49 9.28 -5.28
C VAL A 50 5.06 10.67 -4.98
N GLY A 51 5.39 10.96 -3.72
CA GLY A 51 5.89 12.26 -3.30
C GLY A 51 7.19 12.66 -4.00
N VAL A 52 8.20 11.78 -3.99
CA VAL A 52 9.49 12.06 -4.62
C VAL A 52 9.36 12.30 -6.14
N PRO A 53 8.80 11.39 -6.97
CA PRO A 53 8.72 11.60 -8.42
C PRO A 53 7.92 12.83 -8.81
N LEU A 54 6.79 13.09 -8.15
CA LEU A 54 5.97 14.27 -8.45
C LEU A 54 6.63 15.58 -8.03
N SER A 55 7.43 15.58 -6.96
CA SER A 55 8.15 16.78 -6.51
C SER A 55 9.28 17.22 -7.44
N ILE A 56 9.72 16.34 -8.34
CA ILE A 56 10.78 16.61 -9.33
C ILE A 56 10.18 17.21 -10.61
N ASN A 57 8.92 16.92 -10.93
CA ASN A 57 8.26 17.44 -12.13
C ASN A 57 7.69 18.85 -11.93
N LEU A 58 7.83 19.70 -12.96
CA LEU A 58 7.70 21.17 -12.93
C LEU A 58 6.28 21.76 -12.81
N MET A 59 5.21 20.97 -12.58
CA MET A 59 3.83 21.51 -12.63
C MET A 59 3.06 21.43 -11.31
N ASN A 60 2.07 22.32 -11.21
CA ASN A 60 1.19 22.52 -10.06
C ASN A 60 0.18 21.36 -9.93
N TYR A 61 0.66 20.21 -9.49
CA TYR A 61 -0.09 18.95 -9.46
C TYR A 61 -0.88 18.72 -8.16
N GLY A 62 -1.22 19.75 -7.38
CA GLY A 62 -1.83 19.56 -6.04
C GLY A 62 -3.01 18.58 -6.01
N THR A 63 -3.91 18.66 -6.99
CA THR A 63 -5.03 17.72 -7.14
C THR A 63 -4.59 16.33 -7.58
N LEU A 64 -3.70 16.22 -8.58
CA LEU A 64 -3.16 14.95 -9.05
C LEU A 64 -2.37 14.22 -7.96
N LEU A 65 -1.56 14.94 -7.19
CA LEU A 65 -0.82 14.44 -6.04
C LEU A 65 -1.78 13.80 -5.06
N PHE A 66 -2.85 14.48 -4.66
CA PHE A 66 -3.83 13.92 -3.73
C PHE A 66 -4.42 12.59 -4.22
N TYR A 67 -4.86 12.52 -5.48
CA TYR A 67 -5.40 11.28 -6.05
C TYR A 67 -4.37 10.15 -6.08
N LEU A 68 -3.13 10.42 -6.50
CA LEU A 68 -2.08 9.40 -6.55
C LEU A 68 -1.64 8.93 -5.16
N LEU A 69 -1.54 9.85 -4.18
CA LEU A 69 -1.26 9.50 -2.79
C LEU A 69 -2.37 8.58 -2.24
N PHE A 70 -3.64 8.92 -2.51
CA PHE A 70 -4.79 8.14 -2.07
C PHE A 70 -4.82 6.75 -2.72
N ILE A 71 -4.62 6.68 -4.05
CA ILE A 71 -4.62 5.43 -4.81
C ILE A 71 -3.49 4.52 -4.33
N GLN A 72 -2.25 5.01 -4.34
CA GLN A 72 -1.09 4.22 -3.95
C GLN A 72 -1.16 3.82 -2.47
N GLY A 73 -1.57 4.73 -1.59
CA GLY A 73 -1.65 4.48 -0.16
C GLY A 73 -2.69 3.42 0.19
N THR A 74 -3.87 3.52 -0.39
CA THR A 74 -4.94 2.54 -0.18
C THR A 74 -4.56 1.18 -0.77
N TYR A 75 -3.94 1.15 -1.95
CA TYR A 75 -3.41 -0.09 -2.55
C TYR A 75 -2.41 -0.79 -1.61
N ILE A 76 -1.42 -0.07 -1.10
CA ILE A 76 -0.44 -0.62 -0.16
C ILE A 76 -1.11 -1.07 1.14
N PHE A 77 -2.05 -0.28 1.66
CA PHE A 77 -2.79 -0.60 2.88
C PHE A 77 -3.54 -1.94 2.74
N VAL A 78 -4.24 -2.15 1.61
CA VAL A 78 -4.95 -3.41 1.36
C VAL A 78 -3.98 -4.58 1.17
N SER A 79 -2.86 -4.38 0.49
CA SER A 79 -1.80 -5.40 0.38
C SER A 79 -1.27 -5.83 1.75
N ILE A 80 -1.05 -4.87 2.68
CA ILE A 80 -0.60 -5.19 4.05
C ILE A 80 -1.67 -5.97 4.82
N ILE A 81 -2.96 -5.68 4.66
CA ILE A 81 -4.03 -6.49 5.27
C ILE A 81 -3.89 -7.96 4.89
N ALA A 82 -3.61 -8.25 3.62
CA ALA A 82 -3.45 -9.63 3.15
C ALA A 82 -2.23 -10.33 3.80
N PHE A 83 -1.12 -9.60 3.98
CA PHE A 83 0.04 -10.10 4.75
C PHE A 83 -0.30 -10.33 6.23
N ASP A 84 -1.00 -9.40 6.88
CA ASP A 84 -1.41 -9.53 8.29
C ASP A 84 -2.41 -10.70 8.49
N ILE A 85 -3.29 -10.99 7.52
CA ILE A 85 -4.22 -12.14 7.60
C ILE A 85 -3.45 -13.47 7.63
N ARG A 86 -2.39 -13.58 6.81
CA ARG A 86 -1.51 -14.74 6.80
C ARG A 86 -0.78 -14.87 8.13
N ASP A 87 -0.19 -13.78 8.61
CA ASP A 87 0.68 -13.78 9.79
C ASP A 87 -0.08 -13.90 11.11
N LEU A 88 -1.42 -13.85 11.07
CA LEU A 88 -2.31 -13.89 12.23
C LEU A 88 -1.99 -15.00 13.25
N LYS A 89 -1.50 -16.17 12.82
CA LYS A 89 -1.13 -17.27 13.73
C LYS A 89 0.21 -17.11 14.45
N ILE A 90 1.13 -16.35 13.86
CA ILE A 90 2.51 -16.21 14.31
C ILE A 90 2.68 -14.87 15.05
N ASP A 91 1.94 -13.85 14.62
CA ASP A 91 1.99 -12.51 15.17
C ASP A 91 1.49 -12.45 16.61
N ASN A 92 2.23 -11.72 17.44
CA ASN A 92 1.85 -11.47 18.83
C ASN A 92 0.50 -10.72 18.88
N PRO A 93 -0.48 -11.15 19.70
CA PRO A 93 -1.76 -10.45 19.87
C PRO A 93 -1.63 -8.97 20.27
N LYS A 94 -0.51 -8.59 20.91
CA LYS A 94 -0.21 -7.19 21.25
C LYS A 94 -0.04 -6.29 20.03
N LEU A 95 0.29 -6.84 18.86
CA LEU A 95 0.46 -6.05 17.64
C LEU A 95 -0.83 -5.36 17.19
N LYS A 96 -2.00 -5.89 17.57
CA LYS A 96 -3.33 -5.38 17.22
C LYS A 96 -3.45 -5.01 15.73
N THR A 97 -3.04 -5.91 14.84
CA THR A 97 -3.21 -5.74 13.38
C THR A 97 -4.68 -5.66 13.00
N ILE A 98 -5.01 -5.18 11.80
CA ILE A 98 -6.41 -5.06 11.35
C ILE A 98 -7.16 -6.41 11.46
N PRO A 99 -6.58 -7.55 11.02
CA PRO A 99 -7.19 -8.87 11.20
C PRO A 99 -7.33 -9.31 12.66
N GLN A 100 -6.42 -8.91 13.56
CA GLN A 100 -6.53 -9.20 15.00
C GLN A 100 -7.64 -8.37 15.67
N GLN A 101 -7.86 -7.13 15.22
CA GLN A 101 -8.88 -6.24 15.78
C GLN A 101 -10.29 -6.51 15.24
N LEU A 102 -10.42 -6.69 13.92
CA LEU A 102 -11.72 -6.80 13.25
C LEU A 102 -12.10 -8.25 12.95
N GLY A 103 -11.13 -9.17 12.98
CA GLY A 103 -11.28 -10.52 12.44
C GLY A 103 -11.02 -10.58 10.93
N VAL A 104 -10.73 -11.79 10.44
CA VAL A 104 -10.33 -12.02 9.04
C VAL A 104 -11.43 -11.60 8.06
N ILE A 105 -12.68 -11.97 8.31
CA ILE A 105 -13.81 -11.71 7.39
C ILE A 105 -14.03 -10.21 7.22
N ARG A 106 -14.08 -9.45 8.33
CA ARG A 106 -14.28 -8.00 8.29
C ARG A 106 -13.08 -7.29 7.66
N SER A 107 -11.87 -7.80 7.84
CA SER A 107 -10.67 -7.25 7.21
C SER A 107 -10.67 -7.44 5.69
N LYS A 108 -11.10 -8.61 5.21
CA LYS A 108 -11.31 -8.86 3.78
C LYS A 108 -12.39 -7.96 3.20
N LEU A 109 -13.49 -7.78 3.92
CA LEU A 109 -14.59 -6.90 3.49
C LEU A 109 -14.14 -5.43 3.43
N LEU A 110 -13.40 -4.97 4.43
CA LEU A 110 -12.80 -3.64 4.44
C LEU A 110 -11.87 -3.43 3.24
N GLY A 111 -10.94 -4.38 3.00
CA GLY A 111 -10.02 -4.29 1.87
C GLY A 111 -10.73 -4.35 0.52
N SER A 112 -11.76 -5.20 0.40
CA SER A 112 -12.57 -5.31 -0.82
C SER A 112 -13.32 -4.02 -1.14
N ASN A 113 -13.95 -3.39 -0.14
CA ASN A 113 -14.65 -2.12 -0.31
C ASN A 113 -13.68 -1.00 -0.71
N LEU A 114 -12.48 -0.96 -0.12
CA LEU A 114 -11.45 -0.01 -0.48
C LEU A 114 -10.97 -0.20 -1.93
N LEU A 115 -10.80 -1.44 -2.39
CA LEU A 115 -10.41 -1.70 -3.79
C LEU A 115 -11.52 -1.30 -4.78
N ILE A 116 -12.79 -1.55 -4.44
CA ILE A 116 -13.91 -1.09 -5.27
C ILE A 116 -13.92 0.44 -5.34
N LEU A 117 -13.70 1.13 -4.21
CA LEU A 117 -13.58 2.58 -4.18
C LEU A 117 -12.41 3.07 -5.04
N LEU A 118 -11.26 2.39 -4.99
CA LEU A 118 -10.11 2.72 -5.84
C LEU A 118 -10.42 2.58 -7.32
N ILE A 119 -11.12 1.54 -7.72
CA ILE A 119 -11.55 1.35 -9.11
C ILE A 119 -12.40 2.55 -9.57
N LEU A 120 -13.39 2.95 -8.76
CA LEU A 120 -14.26 4.08 -9.08
C LEU A 120 -13.49 5.39 -9.18
N ILE A 121 -12.59 5.66 -8.24
CA ILE A 121 -11.78 6.89 -8.21
C ILE A 121 -10.82 6.94 -9.39
N THR A 122 -10.15 5.81 -9.71
CA THR A 122 -9.21 5.73 -10.83
C THR A 122 -9.94 5.99 -12.14
N LEU A 123 -11.08 5.34 -12.36
CA LEU A 123 -11.89 5.54 -13.56
C LEU A 123 -12.42 6.97 -13.68
N TYR A 124 -12.88 7.56 -12.58
CA TYR A 124 -13.33 8.94 -12.55
C TYR A 124 -12.21 9.93 -12.89
N LYS A 125 -11.02 9.74 -12.33
CA LYS A 125 -9.92 10.70 -12.47
C LYS A 125 -9.13 10.55 -13.77
N PHE A 126 -8.94 9.32 -14.24
CA PHE A 126 -8.05 9.01 -15.36
C PHE A 126 -8.79 8.47 -16.59
N GLY A 127 -10.12 8.33 -16.55
CA GLY A 127 -10.94 7.84 -17.67
C GLY A 127 -10.87 6.32 -17.87
N PHE A 128 -11.76 5.77 -18.70
CA PHE A 128 -11.92 4.31 -18.85
C PHE A 128 -10.86 3.64 -19.72
N ASN A 129 -10.38 4.33 -20.77
CA ASN A 129 -9.50 3.74 -21.79
C ASN A 129 -8.08 4.32 -21.75
N THR A 130 -7.58 4.68 -20.57
CA THR A 130 -6.19 5.11 -20.42
C THR A 130 -5.31 3.95 -19.96
N PRO A 131 -4.02 3.91 -20.37
CA PRO A 131 -3.10 2.85 -19.96
C PRO A 131 -3.00 2.72 -18.43
N PHE A 132 -3.06 3.85 -17.72
CA PHE A 132 -3.07 3.88 -16.27
C PHE A 132 -4.32 3.21 -15.69
N SER A 133 -5.52 3.58 -16.14
CA SER A 133 -6.77 3.01 -15.61
C SER A 133 -6.90 1.52 -15.88
N VAL A 134 -6.58 1.06 -17.10
CA VAL A 134 -6.68 -0.35 -17.47
C VAL A 134 -5.68 -1.20 -16.68
N SER A 135 -4.44 -0.75 -16.58
CA SER A 135 -3.41 -1.46 -15.80
C SER A 135 -3.72 -1.49 -14.29
N ALA A 136 -4.23 -0.38 -13.74
CA ALA A 136 -4.64 -0.28 -12.35
C ALA A 136 -5.84 -1.18 -12.04
N LEU A 137 -6.85 -1.21 -12.91
CA LEU A 137 -8.01 -2.10 -12.81
C LEU A 137 -7.57 -3.56 -12.70
N LEU A 138 -6.72 -4.02 -13.62
CA LEU A 138 -6.19 -5.38 -13.59
C LEU A 138 -5.46 -5.66 -12.27
N CYS A 139 -4.62 -4.73 -11.80
CA CYS A 139 -3.93 -4.88 -10.53
C CYS A 139 -4.88 -4.91 -9.31
N PHE A 140 -5.93 -4.09 -9.29
CA PHE A 140 -6.86 -4.04 -8.17
C PHE A 140 -7.78 -5.26 -8.14
N VAL A 141 -8.20 -5.75 -9.30
CA VAL A 141 -8.98 -6.99 -9.42
C VAL A 141 -8.12 -8.19 -9.01
N THR A 142 -6.86 -8.28 -9.43
CA THR A 142 -5.98 -9.37 -8.99
C THR A 142 -5.73 -9.31 -7.48
N LEU A 143 -5.48 -8.13 -6.91
CA LEU A 143 -5.34 -7.97 -5.45
C LEU A 143 -6.64 -8.35 -4.72
N LEU A 144 -7.81 -7.98 -5.26
CA LEU A 144 -9.12 -8.33 -4.68
C LEU A 144 -9.29 -9.86 -4.61
N ILE A 145 -8.93 -10.57 -5.68
CA ILE A 145 -8.99 -12.03 -5.73
C ILE A 145 -8.01 -12.61 -4.70
N LEU A 146 -6.75 -12.18 -4.70
CA LEU A 146 -5.72 -12.67 -3.79
C LEU A 146 -6.07 -12.43 -2.31
N LEU A 147 -6.62 -11.25 -1.98
CA LEU A 147 -7.09 -10.91 -0.64
C LEU A 147 -8.19 -11.87 -0.17
N ASN A 148 -9.11 -12.26 -1.06
CA ASN A 148 -10.20 -13.16 -0.68
C ASN A 148 -9.73 -14.62 -0.58
N LEU A 149 -8.69 -15.00 -1.31
CA LEU A 149 -8.06 -16.33 -1.22
C LEU A 149 -7.15 -16.49 0.01
N VAL A 150 -6.49 -15.41 0.48
CA VAL A 150 -5.55 -15.51 1.60
C VAL A 150 -6.26 -15.86 2.91
N ASN A 151 -5.72 -16.82 3.64
CA ASN A 151 -6.18 -17.24 4.97
C ASN A 151 -4.99 -17.44 5.93
N SER A 152 -5.27 -17.67 7.21
CA SER A 152 -4.23 -17.93 8.22
C SER A 152 -3.49 -19.27 8.06
N LYS A 153 -3.91 -20.11 7.11
CA LYS A 153 -3.24 -21.37 6.71
C LYS A 153 -2.43 -21.24 5.41
N SER A 154 -2.42 -20.07 4.77
CA SER A 154 -1.73 -19.86 3.50
C SER A 154 -0.23 -20.10 3.66
N SER A 155 0.41 -20.67 2.64
CA SER A 155 1.87 -20.76 2.62
C SER A 155 2.51 -19.37 2.56
N LYS A 156 3.73 -19.25 3.12
CA LYS A 156 4.53 -18.01 2.98
C LYS A 156 4.76 -17.66 1.52
N TYR A 157 4.98 -18.67 0.67
CA TYR A 157 5.18 -18.48 -0.77
C TYR A 157 3.97 -17.86 -1.46
N PHE A 158 2.74 -18.22 -1.10
CA PHE A 158 1.56 -17.65 -1.73
C PHE A 158 1.54 -16.12 -1.64
N THR A 159 1.78 -15.59 -0.46
CA THR A 159 1.71 -14.14 -0.19
C THR A 159 2.97 -13.40 -0.62
N ASN A 160 4.16 -13.91 -0.26
CA ASN A 160 5.44 -13.31 -0.64
C ASN A 160 5.66 -13.31 -2.16
N PHE A 161 5.12 -14.29 -2.89
CA PHE A 161 5.23 -14.29 -4.34
C PHE A 161 4.09 -13.51 -4.99
N TRP A 162 2.83 -13.89 -4.75
CA TRP A 162 1.72 -13.33 -5.53
C TRP A 162 1.36 -11.90 -5.17
N ILE A 163 1.39 -11.53 -3.88
CA ILE A 163 1.00 -10.17 -3.46
C ILE A 163 2.18 -9.20 -3.65
N GLU A 164 3.39 -9.63 -3.29
CA GLU A 164 4.59 -8.78 -3.39
C GLU A 164 5.00 -8.51 -4.85
N SER A 165 4.64 -9.39 -5.79
CA SER A 165 4.90 -9.18 -7.22
C SER A 165 3.91 -8.24 -7.91
N LEU A 166 2.79 -7.88 -7.26
CA LEU A 166 1.76 -7.03 -7.87
C LEU A 166 2.27 -5.67 -8.38
N PRO A 167 3.20 -4.96 -7.70
CA PRO A 167 3.78 -3.73 -8.25
C PRO A 167 4.50 -3.95 -9.58
N ILE A 168 5.22 -5.08 -9.73
CA ILE A 168 5.90 -5.45 -10.97
C ILE A 168 4.86 -5.81 -12.03
N PHE A 169 3.85 -6.61 -11.67
CA PHE A 169 2.74 -6.94 -12.54
C PHE A 169 2.03 -5.67 -13.06
N TRP A 170 1.76 -4.71 -12.18
CA TRP A 170 1.15 -3.44 -12.56
C TRP A 170 2.05 -2.66 -13.52
N ALA A 171 3.34 -2.53 -13.23
CA ALA A 171 4.29 -1.83 -14.10
C ALA A 171 4.37 -2.45 -15.51
N ILE A 172 4.42 -3.80 -15.60
CA ILE A 172 4.42 -4.51 -16.88
C ILE A 172 3.13 -4.22 -17.67
N ASN A 173 1.97 -4.32 -17.02
CA ASN A 173 0.69 -4.02 -17.68
C ASN A 173 0.63 -2.56 -18.13
N PHE A 174 1.05 -1.61 -17.30
CA PHE A 174 1.09 -0.20 -17.67
C PHE A 174 1.94 0.04 -18.91
N TYR A 175 3.14 -0.56 -18.96
CA TYR A 175 4.01 -0.48 -20.12
C TYR A 175 3.32 -1.08 -21.34
N LEU A 176 2.81 -2.32 -21.27
CA LEU A 176 2.12 -2.96 -22.39
C LEU A 176 0.98 -2.10 -22.96
N PHE A 177 0.07 -1.60 -22.12
CA PHE A 177 -1.03 -0.76 -22.57
C PHE A 177 -0.60 0.65 -23.01
N SER A 178 0.63 1.07 -22.76
CA SER A 178 1.14 2.34 -23.28
C SER A 178 1.66 2.23 -24.72
N TYR A 179 1.89 1.01 -25.24
CA TYR A 179 2.33 0.76 -26.62
C TYR A 179 1.19 0.34 -27.56
N PHE A 180 0.01 0.03 -27.04
CA PHE A 180 -1.20 -0.29 -27.79
C PHE A 180 -2.22 0.85 -27.66
#